data_AF-A0A945M5U7-F1
#
_entry.id   AF-A0A945M5U7-F1
#
_cell.length_a   1.000
_cell.length_b   1.000
_cell.length_c   1.000
_cell.angle_alpha   90.00
_cell.angle_beta   90.00
_cell.angle_gamma   90.00
#
_symmetry.space_group_name_H-M   'P 1'
#
loop_
_entity.id
_entity.type
_entity.pdbx_description
1 polymer ?
#
loop_
_entity_poly.entity_id
_entity_poly.type
_entity_poly.pdbx_seq_one_letter_code
_entity_poly.pdbx_strand_id
1 'polypeptide(L)'
;MADIAGIESETETEARPGGIAAEHLRGYIERIERLEQEKTDIAATIREVYAEAKGNGFDAKVMRQIVRLRKMDRADLQEQEQLLDLYRHALGM
;
A
#
# COMPACT_ATOMS: atom_id res chain seq x y z
N MET A 1 -52.06 19.70 -51.11
CA MET A 1 -51.95 19.10 -49.77
C MET A 1 -50.94 17.97 -49.85
N ALA A 2 -49.67 18.29 -49.61
CA ALA A 2 -48.58 17.33 -49.52
C ALA A 2 -47.94 17.54 -48.15
N ASP A 3 -48.33 16.70 -47.19
CA ASP A 3 -47.70 16.64 -45.88
C ASP A 3 -46.41 15.83 -46.01
N ILE A 4 -45.29 16.54 -45.94
CA ILE A 4 -43.95 15.96 -45.98
C ILE A 4 -43.60 15.55 -44.55
N ALA A 5 -43.50 14.23 -44.40
CA ALA A 5 -42.64 13.47 -43.51
C ALA A 5 -41.63 14.26 -42.64
N GLY A 6 -41.68 13.96 -41.34
CA GLY A 6 -40.55 13.38 -40.62
C GLY A 6 -39.30 14.24 -40.47
N ILE A 7 -39.10 14.78 -39.26
CA ILE A 7 -37.77 14.79 -38.64
C ILE A 7 -37.98 14.42 -37.17
N GLU A 8 -37.78 13.13 -36.89
CA GLU A 8 -37.50 12.59 -35.57
C GLU A 8 -36.24 13.30 -35.05
N SER A 9 -36.33 13.99 -33.91
CA SER A 9 -35.15 14.42 -33.18
C SER A 9 -34.65 13.29 -32.28
N GLU A 10 -34.29 12.17 -32.89
CA GLU A 10 -33.28 11.28 -32.33
C GLU A 10 -31.93 11.80 -32.82
N THR A 11 -31.15 12.36 -31.90
CA THR A 11 -29.69 12.17 -31.76
C THR A 11 -29.12 13.34 -30.96
N GLU A 12 -28.92 13.12 -29.67
CA GLU A 12 -27.65 13.50 -29.04
C GLU A 12 -27.47 12.62 -27.80
N THR A 13 -27.13 11.36 -28.04
CA THR A 13 -26.19 10.72 -27.12
C THR A 13 -24.89 11.49 -27.29
N GLU A 14 -24.76 12.61 -26.56
CA GLU A 14 -23.46 13.20 -26.29
C GLU A 14 -22.61 12.10 -25.69
N ALA A 15 -21.72 11.54 -26.51
CA ALA A 15 -20.66 10.68 -26.06
C ALA A 15 -19.78 11.51 -25.12
N ARG A 16 -20.15 11.54 -23.83
CA ARG A 16 -19.33 12.11 -22.76
C ARG A 16 -17.93 11.52 -22.92
N PRO A 17 -16.88 12.34 -23.08
CA PRO A 17 -15.52 11.82 -23.22
C PRO A 17 -15.11 11.19 -21.89
N GLY A 18 -15.37 9.89 -21.76
CA GLY A 18 -15.18 9.12 -20.54
C GLY A 18 -16.32 8.13 -20.27
N GLY A 19 -16.63 7.23 -21.21
CA GLY A 19 -17.62 6.15 -21.04
C GLY A 19 -17.26 5.14 -19.92
N ILE A 20 -17.69 3.88 -20.05
CA ILE A 20 -17.44 2.78 -19.08
C ILE A 20 -15.99 2.75 -18.55
N ALA A 21 -15.00 3.11 -19.37
CA ALA A 21 -13.60 3.23 -18.96
C ALA A 21 -13.33 4.25 -17.84
N ALA A 22 -14.03 5.39 -17.81
CA ALA A 22 -13.87 6.38 -16.75
C ALA A 22 -14.55 5.95 -15.44
N GLU A 23 -15.66 5.22 -15.52
CA GLU A 23 -16.32 4.64 -14.35
C GLU A 23 -15.45 3.56 -13.69
N HIS A 24 -14.84 2.68 -14.51
CA HIS A 24 -13.87 1.70 -14.02
C HIS A 24 -12.64 2.36 -13.38
N LEU A 25 -12.09 3.39 -14.03
CA LEU A 25 -10.97 4.16 -13.48
C LEU A 25 -11.32 4.79 -12.13
N ARG A 26 -12.50 5.42 -12.02
CA ARG A 26 -12.98 5.99 -10.75
C ARG A 26 -13.08 4.93 -9.66
N GLY A 27 -13.65 3.76 -9.97
CA GLY A 27 -13.72 2.65 -9.03
C GLY A 27 -12.35 2.15 -8.55
N TYR A 28 -11.33 2.13 -9.41
CA TYR A 28 -9.96 1.82 -8.99
C TYR A 28 -9.37 2.89 -8.07
N ILE A 29 -9.56 4.17 -8.40
CA ILE A 29 -9.05 5.30 -7.61
C ILE A 29 -9.66 5.29 -6.20
N GLU A 30 -10.98 5.20 -6.09
CA GLU A 30 -11.69 5.19 -4.79
C GLU A 30 -11.24 4.02 -3.91
N ARG A 31 -10.99 2.85 -4.52
CA ARG A 31 -10.45 1.68 -3.80
C ARG A 31 -9.02 1.94 -3.30
N ILE A 32 -8.17 2.55 -4.11
CA ILE A 32 -6.78 2.88 -3.73
C ILE A 32 -6.77 3.92 -2.62
N GLU A 33 -7.58 4.98 -2.71
CA GLU A 33 -7.65 6.02 -1.68
C GLU A 33 -8.08 5.44 -0.33
N ARG A 34 -9.08 4.55 -0.31
CA ARG A 34 -9.46 3.84 0.90
C ARG A 34 -8.31 3.00 1.47
N LEU A 35 -7.60 2.25 0.62
CA LEU A 35 -6.47 1.42 1.05
C LEU A 35 -5.29 2.27 1.58
N GLU A 36 -5.03 3.44 1.00
CA GLU A 36 -4.00 4.36 1.50
C GLU A 36 -4.40 4.98 2.84
N GLN A 37 -5.68 5.25 3.07
CA GLN A 37 -6.18 5.66 4.38
C GLN A 37 -6.01 4.54 5.41
N GLU A 38 -6.46 3.32 5.11
CA GLU A 38 -6.29 2.15 5.99
C GLU A 38 -4.81 1.90 6.35
N LYS A 39 -3.92 2.01 5.36
CA LYS A 39 -2.47 1.91 5.55
C LYS A 39 -1.93 3.00 6.48
N THR A 40 -2.45 4.22 6.38
CA THR A 40 -2.08 5.34 7.26
C THR A 40 -2.53 5.09 8.70
N ASP A 41 -3.76 4.61 8.87
CA ASP A 41 -4.33 4.29 10.19
C ASP A 41 -3.56 3.15 10.85
N ILE A 42 -3.29 2.07 10.10
CA ILE A 42 -2.45 0.95 10.57
C ILE A 42 -1.06 1.43 10.96
N ALA A 43 -0.45 2.31 10.16
CA ALA A 43 0.87 2.86 10.48
C ALA A 43 0.83 3.70 11.77
N ALA A 44 -0.26 4.43 12.03
CA ALA A 44 -0.45 5.16 13.28
C ALA A 44 -0.56 4.20 14.48
N THR A 45 -1.40 3.16 14.38
CA THR A 45 -1.52 2.13 15.42
C THR A 45 -0.18 1.44 15.71
N ILE A 46 0.61 1.12 14.68
CA ILE A 46 1.96 0.55 14.88
C ILE A 46 2.87 1.52 15.66
N ARG A 47 2.81 2.82 15.38
CA ARG A 47 3.59 3.83 16.11
C ARG A 47 3.17 3.91 17.58
N GLU A 48 1.88 3.84 17.86
CA GLU A 48 1.33 3.83 19.23
C GLU A 48 1.84 2.62 20.02
N VAL A 49 1.83 1.42 19.43
CA VAL A 49 2.40 0.21 20.07
C VAL A 49 3.88 0.39 20.41
N TYR A 50 4.68 0.95 19.50
CA TYR A 50 6.09 1.24 19.80
C TYR A 50 6.25 2.32 20.88
N ALA A 51 5.36 3.30 20.95
CA ALA A 51 5.38 4.33 21.97
C ALA A 51 5.01 3.77 23.36
N GLU A 52 3.98 2.92 23.42
CA GLU A 52 3.59 2.18 24.62
C GLU A 52 4.74 1.29 25.12
N ALA A 53 5.35 0.51 24.23
CA ALA A 53 6.50 -0.33 24.57
C ALA A 53 7.67 0.50 25.14
N LYS A 54 7.91 1.69 24.59
CA LYS A 54 8.92 2.63 25.13
C LYS A 54 8.56 3.10 26.54
N GLY A 55 7.28 3.40 26.81
CA GLY A 55 6.79 3.74 28.14
C GLY A 55 6.97 2.60 29.16
N ASN A 56 6.89 1.35 28.68
CA ASN A 56 7.13 0.14 29.46
C ASN A 56 8.62 -0.26 29.56
N GLY A 57 9.56 0.56 29.07
CA GLY A 57 11.00 0.35 29.21
C GLY A 57 11.67 -0.47 28.10
N PHE A 58 10.97 -0.77 26.99
CA PHE A 58 11.57 -1.45 25.85
C PHE A 58 12.23 -0.48 24.85
N ASP A 59 13.32 -0.91 24.22
CA ASP A 59 13.97 -0.16 23.14
C ASP A 59 13.25 -0.39 21.80
N ALA A 60 12.51 0.63 21.33
CA ALA A 60 11.75 0.56 20.09
C ALA A 60 12.63 0.36 18.82
N LYS A 61 13.91 0.76 18.83
CA LYS A 61 14.84 0.55 17.71
C LYS A 61 15.22 -0.93 17.63
N VAL A 62 15.55 -1.54 18.75
CA VAL A 62 15.83 -2.98 18.84
C VAL A 62 14.59 -3.79 18.45
N MET A 63 13.41 -3.42 18.94
CA MET A 63 12.16 -4.09 18.55
C MET A 63 11.91 -4.05 17.03
N ARG A 64 12.14 -2.89 16.38
CA ARG A 64 12.03 -2.78 14.91
C ARG A 64 13.01 -3.70 14.19
N GLN A 65 14.23 -3.86 14.71
CA GLN A 65 15.20 -4.81 14.16
C GLN A 65 14.68 -6.24 14.28
N ILE A 66 14.14 -6.64 15.44
CA ILE A 66 13.55 -7.97 15.64
C ILE A 66 12.38 -8.20 14.69
N VAL A 67 11.46 -7.25 14.52
CA VAL A 67 10.35 -7.37 13.57
C VAL A 67 10.85 -7.55 12.14
N ARG A 68 11.92 -6.86 11.74
CA ARG A 68 12.53 -7.04 10.41
C ARG A 68 13.14 -8.42 10.25
N LEU A 69 13.91 -8.90 11.23
CA LEU A 69 14.51 -10.24 11.21
C LEU A 69 13.45 -11.33 11.15
N ARG A 70 12.33 -11.17 11.89
CA ARG A 70 11.20 -12.11 11.87
C ARG A 70 10.42 -12.15 10.56
N LYS A 71 10.60 -11.17 9.67
CA LYS A 71 9.99 -11.14 8.34
C LYS A 71 10.87 -11.82 7.27
N MET A 72 12.15 -12.03 7.55
CA MET A 72 13.07 -12.71 6.64
C MET A 72 12.78 -14.21 6.60
N ASP A 73 13.05 -14.84 5.46
CA ASP A 73 13.06 -16.30 5.39
C ASP A 73 14.21 -16.85 6.25
N ARG A 74 14.07 -18.09 6.72
CA ARG A 74 15.07 -18.74 7.57
C ARG A 74 16.41 -18.90 6.86
N ALA A 75 16.42 -19.19 5.56
CA ALA A 75 17.65 -19.34 4.79
C ALA A 75 18.40 -18.00 4.68
N ASP A 76 17.68 -16.93 4.31
CA ASP A 76 18.25 -15.58 4.21
C ASP A 76 18.82 -15.11 5.56
N LEU A 77 18.10 -15.40 6.66
CA LEU A 77 18.55 -15.05 8.00
C LEU A 77 19.85 -15.80 8.36
N GLN A 78 19.93 -17.10 8.09
CA GLN A 78 21.13 -17.90 8.36
C GLN A 78 22.33 -17.44 7.55
N GLU A 79 22.15 -17.17 6.25
CA GLU A 79 23.20 -16.64 5.40
C GLU A 79 23.70 -15.28 5.93
N GLN A 80 22.77 -14.39 6.27
CA GLN A 80 23.12 -13.09 6.84
C GLN A 80 23.88 -13.23 8.17
N GLU A 81 23.47 -14.14 9.04
CA GLU A 81 24.16 -14.41 10.32
C GLU A 81 25.58 -14.95 10.10
N GLN A 82 25.78 -15.87 9.16
CA GLN A 82 27.10 -16.39 8.80
C GLN A 82 28.03 -15.29 8.27
N LEU A 83 27.52 -14.42 7.38
CA LEU A 83 28.29 -13.29 6.86
C LEU A 83 28.65 -12.29 7.96
N LEU A 84 27.71 -12.00 8.87
CA LEU A 84 27.95 -11.12 10.01
C LEU A 84 29.04 -11.67 10.93
N ASP A 85 29.00 -12.97 11.20
CA ASP A 85 30.00 -13.65 12.03
C ASP A 85 31.39 -13.61 11.39
N LEU A 86 31.48 -13.94 10.09
CA LEU A 86 32.71 -13.85 9.32
C LEU A 86 33.31 -12.44 9.36
N TYR A 87 32.49 -11.41 9.17
CA TYR A 87 32.96 -10.02 9.18
C TYR A 87 33.36 -9.56 10.59
N ARG A 88 32.65 -9.97 11.63
CA ARG A 88 33.04 -9.69 13.03
C ARG A 88 34.38 -10.33 13.35
N HIS A 89 34.57 -11.59 12.98
CA HIS A 89 35.83 -12.30 13.16
C HIS A 89 36.99 -11.59 12.45
N ALA A 90 36.79 -11.20 11.19
CA ALA A 90 37.80 -10.45 10.42
C ALA A 90 38.15 -9.08 11.03
N LEU A 91 37.20 -8.45 11.73
CA LEU A 91 37.40 -7.17 12.42
C LEU A 91 37.86 -7.33 13.89
N GLY A 92 37.96 -8.56 14.41
CA GLY A 92 38.30 -8.82 15.80
C GLY A 92 37.23 -8.39 16.81
N MET A 93 35.95 -8.40 16.40
CA MET A 93 34.77 -8.07 17.22
C MET A 93 34.09 -9.30 17.81
#